data_AF-A0A2N8NUC2-F1
#
_entry.id   AF-A0A2N8NUC2-F1
#
_cell.length_a   1.000
_cell.length_b   1.000
_cell.length_c   1.000
_cell.angle_alpha   90.00
_cell.angle_beta   90.00
_cell.angle_gamma   90.00
#
_symmetry.space_group_name_H-M   'P 1'
#
loop_
_entity.id
_entity.type
_entity.pdbx_description
1 polymer ?
#
loop_
_entity_poly.entity_id
_entity_poly.type
_entity_poly.pdbx_seq_one_letter_code
_entity_poly.pdbx_strand_id
1 'polypeptide(L)'
;MSAPTVYGGRFPAGWSYLLDDTPTECFGETRIYPPLARLQLDCRFEPSSSGGPWYEGYDSTAQSGTVNGVISSSPADTGFTTILSPYFDGYTWLLYQEADALD
;
A
#
# COMPACT_ATOMS: atom_id res chain seq x y z
N MET A 1 4.26 14.11 -15.57
CA MET A 1 4.94 13.40 -14.48
C MET A 1 4.16 12.13 -14.27
N SER A 2 4.74 10.96 -14.56
CA SER A 2 4.06 9.67 -14.39
C SER A 2 4.19 9.23 -12.93
N ALA A 3 3.13 8.66 -12.36
CA ALA A 3 3.14 8.17 -10.99
C ALA A 3 3.92 6.85 -10.89
N PRO A 4 4.63 6.59 -9.78
CA PRO A 4 5.36 5.34 -9.62
C PRO A 4 4.42 4.15 -9.43
N THR A 5 4.83 3.02 -9.99
CA THR A 5 4.24 1.70 -9.72
C THR A 5 4.55 1.30 -8.29
N VAL A 6 3.51 1.07 -7.50
CA VAL A 6 3.61 0.55 -6.15
C VAL A 6 3.26 -0.94 -6.14
N TYR A 7 4.06 -1.67 -5.38
CA TYR A 7 4.04 -3.12 -5.32
C TYR A 7 2.93 -3.68 -4.44
N GLY A 8 2.53 -4.87 -4.85
CA GLY A 8 1.92 -5.87 -4.04
C GLY A 8 1.75 -7.15 -4.86
N GLY A 9 0.58 -7.37 -5.45
CA GLY A 9 0.18 -8.67 -5.97
C GLY A 9 -0.99 -8.60 -6.92
N ARG A 10 -1.33 -9.75 -7.48
CA ARG A 10 -2.19 -9.83 -8.65
C ARG A 10 -3.50 -10.52 -8.28
N PHE A 11 -4.62 -9.84 -8.44
CA PHE A 11 -5.92 -10.49 -8.42
C PHE A 11 -6.13 -11.33 -9.70
N PRO A 12 -6.38 -12.64 -9.59
CA PRO A 12 -7.18 -13.35 -10.59
C PRO A 12 -8.65 -12.91 -10.43
N ALA A 13 -9.41 -12.97 -11.52
CA ALA A 13 -10.85 -12.74 -11.47
C ALA A 13 -11.56 -13.96 -10.84
N GLY A 14 -11.59 -14.06 -9.51
CA GLY A 14 -12.31 -15.11 -8.80
C GLY A 14 -11.90 -15.33 -7.34
N TRP A 15 -12.80 -14.96 -6.43
CA TRP A 15 -13.02 -15.42 -5.05
C TRP A 15 -12.07 -16.46 -4.41
N SER A 16 -11.57 -16.13 -3.22
CA SER A 16 -11.82 -16.91 -2.00
C SER A 16 -11.81 -15.97 -0.78
N TYR A 17 -12.32 -16.42 0.37
CA TYR A 17 -12.21 -15.74 1.66
C TYR A 17 -11.66 -16.75 2.66
N LEU A 18 -10.52 -16.42 3.30
CA LEU A 18 -9.82 -17.23 4.32
C LEU A 18 -9.20 -18.54 3.81
N LEU A 19 -8.00 -18.85 4.34
CA LEU A 19 -7.32 -20.16 4.51
C LEU A 19 -5.90 -20.33 3.92
N ASP A 20 -5.30 -19.33 3.28
CA ASP A 20 -3.88 -19.40 2.90
C ASP A 20 -3.08 -18.36 3.71
N ASP A 21 -2.04 -18.79 4.43
CA ASP A 21 -1.12 -17.93 5.22
C ASP A 21 -0.18 -17.09 4.33
N THR A 22 -0.41 -17.10 3.01
CA THR A 22 0.31 -16.26 2.06
C THR A 22 -0.15 -14.80 2.19
N PRO A 23 0.78 -13.82 2.33
CA PRO A 23 0.42 -12.41 2.31
C PRO A 23 -0.42 -12.06 1.07
N THR A 24 -1.57 -11.42 1.27
CA THR A 24 -2.33 -10.82 0.17
C THR A 24 -1.64 -9.53 -0.24
N GLU A 25 -1.29 -9.41 -1.52
CA GLU A 25 -0.57 -8.27 -2.06
C GLU A 25 -1.39 -7.62 -3.23
N CYS A 26 -1.28 -6.31 -3.48
CA CYS A 26 -1.96 -5.57 -4.59
C CYS A 26 -1.04 -4.70 -5.50
N PHE A 27 -1.07 -4.89 -6.83
CA PHE A 27 -0.22 -4.19 -7.83
C PHE A 27 -0.88 -3.01 -8.52
N GLY A 28 -0.12 -1.95 -8.79
CA GLY A 28 -0.47 -1.00 -9.85
C GLY A 28 0.22 0.36 -9.78
N GLU A 29 -0.15 1.24 -10.69
CA GLU A 29 0.22 2.65 -10.65
C GLU A 29 -0.61 3.37 -9.58
N THR A 30 0.06 4.13 -8.71
CA THR A 30 -0.65 4.97 -7.74
C THR A 30 -1.32 6.16 -8.41
N ARG A 31 -2.44 6.61 -7.83
CA ARG A 31 -3.11 7.86 -8.22
C ARG A 31 -3.34 8.71 -6.98
N ILE A 32 -3.61 10.00 -7.13
CA ILE A 32 -4.08 10.83 -6.01
C ILE A 32 -5.57 10.59 -5.83
N TYR A 33 -6.00 10.23 -4.61
CA TYR A 33 -7.39 10.23 -4.17
C TYR A 33 -7.79 11.64 -3.75
N PRO A 34 -8.55 12.40 -4.56
CA PRO A 34 -8.70 13.84 -4.35
C PRO A 34 -9.34 14.25 -3.01
N PRO A 35 -10.36 13.55 -2.46
CA PRO A 35 -11.00 13.98 -1.21
C PRO A 35 -10.09 14.04 0.03
N LEU A 36 -8.96 13.33 0.03
CA LEU A 36 -8.04 13.28 1.18
C LEU A 36 -6.58 13.57 0.81
N ALA A 37 -6.29 13.92 -0.45
CA ALA A 37 -4.93 14.07 -0.99
C ALA A 37 -3.99 12.88 -0.67
N ARG A 38 -4.55 11.67 -0.60
CA ARG A 38 -3.83 10.41 -0.33
C ARG A 38 -3.41 9.73 -1.62
N LEU A 39 -2.41 8.85 -1.56
CA LEU A 39 -2.16 7.91 -2.64
C LEU A 39 -3.25 6.83 -2.59
N GLN A 40 -3.85 6.50 -3.73
CA GLN A 40 -4.72 5.33 -3.89
C GLN A 40 -4.07 4.28 -4.77
N LEU A 41 -4.44 3.03 -4.50
CA LEU A 41 -4.16 1.88 -5.34
C LEU A 41 -5.41 0.99 -5.42
N ASP A 42 -5.73 0.52 -6.62
CA ASP A 42 -6.89 -0.35 -6.86
C ASP A 42 -6.55 -1.75 -6.30
N CYS A 43 -7.20 -2.10 -5.19
CA CYS A 43 -6.82 -3.23 -4.33
C CYS A 43 -7.98 -3.64 -3.46
N ARG A 44 -8.28 -4.94 -3.39
CA ARG A 44 -9.23 -5.44 -2.41
C ARG A 44 -8.60 -5.40 -1.01
N PHE A 45 -9.16 -4.58 -0.13
CA PHE A 45 -8.74 -4.47 1.27
C PHE A 45 -9.41 -5.56 2.12
N GLU A 46 -8.62 -6.27 2.92
CA GLU A 46 -9.13 -7.18 3.94
C GLU A 46 -9.01 -6.55 5.34
N PRO A 47 -9.98 -6.80 6.26
CA PRO A 47 -9.80 -6.45 7.66
C PRO A 47 -8.53 -7.12 8.20
N SER A 48 -7.62 -6.32 8.78
CA SER A 48 -6.24 -6.62 9.20
C SER A 48 -5.10 -6.24 8.24
N SER A 49 -5.35 -5.87 6.97
CA SER A 49 -4.26 -5.43 6.07
C SER A 49 -3.65 -4.06 6.42
N SER A 50 -4.22 -3.32 7.38
CA SER A 50 -3.72 -2.01 7.82
C SER A 50 -2.29 -2.10 8.38
N GLY A 51 -1.42 -1.18 7.95
CA GLY A 51 0.00 -1.18 8.28
C GLY A 51 0.89 -1.94 7.27
N GLY A 52 0.29 -2.71 6.35
CA GLY A 52 1.05 -3.39 5.28
C GLY A 52 1.84 -2.38 4.41
N PRO A 53 3.13 -2.64 4.11
CA PRO A 53 4.01 -1.70 3.43
C PRO A 53 3.65 -1.52 1.95
N TRP A 54 3.87 -0.32 1.42
CA TRP A 54 3.80 -0.01 -0.01
C TRP A 54 5.22 0.17 -0.53
N TYR A 55 5.66 -0.67 -1.47
CA TYR A 55 7.00 -0.56 -2.04
C TYR A 55 6.98 0.09 -3.42
N GLU A 56 7.79 1.12 -3.61
CA GLU A 56 8.15 1.65 -4.92
C GLU A 56 9.28 0.81 -5.55
N GLY A 57 9.15 0.48 -6.84
CA GLY A 57 10.21 -0.17 -7.61
C GLY A 57 10.60 -1.58 -7.15
N TYR A 58 9.67 -2.31 -6.52
CA TYR A 58 9.96 -3.64 -5.96
C TYR A 58 10.32 -4.69 -7.02
N ASP A 59 11.32 -5.50 -6.73
CA ASP A 59 11.73 -6.69 -7.47
C ASP A 59 11.27 -7.95 -6.74
N SER A 60 10.41 -8.74 -7.37
CA SER A 60 9.88 -10.01 -6.82
C SER A 60 10.86 -11.18 -6.84
N THR A 61 12.01 -11.04 -7.50
CA THR A 61 13.12 -12.00 -7.44
C THR A 61 13.97 -11.71 -6.20
N ALA A 62 14.25 -10.43 -5.92
CA ALA A 62 15.03 -9.99 -4.76
C ALA A 62 14.19 -9.79 -3.49
N GLN A 63 12.86 -9.78 -3.61
CA GLN A 63 11.90 -9.50 -2.55
C GLN A 63 12.15 -8.14 -1.85
N SER A 64 12.53 -7.13 -2.65
CA SER A 64 13.02 -5.84 -2.14
C SER A 64 12.49 -4.66 -2.95
N GLY A 65 12.14 -3.56 -2.26
CA GLY A 65 11.82 -2.26 -2.85
C GLY A 65 11.90 -1.15 -1.80
N THR A 66 11.72 0.11 -2.21
CA THR A 66 11.75 1.26 -1.28
C THR A 66 10.37 1.44 -0.65
N VAL A 67 10.25 1.43 0.68
CA VAL A 67 8.97 1.74 1.34
C VAL A 67 8.62 3.20 1.11
N ASN A 68 7.47 3.46 0.47
CA ASN A 68 6.96 4.79 0.14
C ASN A 68 5.47 4.93 0.52
N GLY A 69 5.04 4.21 1.56
CA GLY A 69 3.67 4.23 2.05
C GLY A 69 3.29 3.02 2.89
N VAL A 70 2.05 3.04 3.39
CA VAL A 70 1.42 1.94 4.13
C VAL A 70 -0.09 1.89 3.85
N ILE A 71 -0.69 0.70 3.91
CA ILE A 71 -2.14 0.55 3.89
C ILE A 71 -2.72 1.24 5.13
N SER A 72 -3.38 2.39 4.95
CA SER A 72 -3.97 3.17 6.06
C SER A 72 -5.48 3.04 6.16
N SER A 73 -6.19 3.01 5.02
CA SER A 73 -7.65 3.01 4.98
C SER A 73 -8.19 2.60 3.61
N SER A 74 -9.50 2.34 3.50
CA SER A 74 -10.24 2.24 2.24
C SER A 74 -11.35 3.31 2.21
N PRO A 75 -11.67 3.93 1.07
CA PRO A 75 -12.89 4.71 0.92
C PRO A 75 -14.12 3.81 1.03
N ALA A 76 -15.13 4.21 1.81
CA ALA A 76 -16.32 3.38 2.07
C ALA A 76 -17.21 3.20 0.83
N ASP A 77 -17.21 4.17 -0.08
CA ASP A 77 -17.93 4.22 -1.35
C ASP A 77 -17.34 3.27 -2.43
N THR A 78 -16.10 2.80 -2.26
CA THR A 78 -15.46 1.85 -3.19
C THR A 78 -15.78 0.38 -2.89
N GLY A 79 -16.55 0.09 -1.83
CA GLY A 79 -16.86 -1.29 -1.43
C GLY A 79 -15.61 -2.12 -1.07
N PHE A 80 -14.58 -1.47 -0.51
CA PHE A 80 -13.29 -2.06 -0.15
C PHE A 80 -12.46 -2.57 -1.35
N THR A 81 -12.58 -1.92 -2.51
CA THR A 81 -11.80 -2.22 -3.72
C THR A 81 -10.67 -1.21 -4.01
N THR A 82 -10.44 -0.27 -3.10
CA THR A 82 -9.33 0.71 -3.17
C THR A 82 -8.67 0.86 -1.81
N ILE A 83 -7.34 0.74 -1.75
CA ILE A 83 -6.55 1.09 -0.56
C ILE A 83 -5.98 2.50 -0.69
N LEU A 84 -5.83 3.18 0.45
CA LEU A 84 -5.20 4.48 0.56
C LEU A 84 -3.96 4.42 1.45
N SER A 85 -2.91 5.13 1.04
CA SER A 85 -1.73 5.45 1.85
C SER A 85 -1.63 6.95 2.09
N PRO A 86 -1.13 7.43 3.24
CA PRO A 86 -0.53 8.75 3.32
C PRO A 86 0.63 8.88 2.32
N TYR A 87 0.99 10.10 1.96
CA TYR A 87 2.24 10.36 1.25
C TYR A 87 3.39 10.40 2.26
N PHE A 88 4.49 9.68 2.00
CA PHE A 88 5.67 9.70 2.87
C PHE A 88 6.53 10.91 2.51
N ASP A 89 6.45 11.94 3.34
CA ASP A 89 7.14 13.22 3.16
C ASP A 89 8.25 13.46 4.19
N GLY A 90 8.78 14.69 4.23
CA GLY A 90 9.80 15.10 5.20
C GLY A 90 9.37 14.99 6.67
N TYR A 91 8.08 15.09 7.00
CA TYR A 91 7.60 14.87 8.37
C TYR A 91 7.60 13.39 8.72
N THR A 92 7.23 12.54 7.75
CA THR A 92 7.34 11.08 7.90
C THR A 92 8.80 10.66 8.11
N TRP A 93 9.72 11.23 7.32
CA TRP A 93 11.17 11.00 7.49
C TRP A 93 11.72 11.43 8.85
N LEU A 94 11.24 12.56 9.41
CA LEU A 94 11.61 12.98 10.77
C LEU A 94 11.08 12.02 11.84
N LEU A 95 9.85 11.52 11.69
CA LEU A 95 9.26 10.54 12.62
C LEU A 95 10.05 9.22 12.61
N TYR A 96 10.46 8.74 11.43
CA TYR A 96 11.26 7.51 11.33
C TYR A 96 12.66 7.67 11.95
N GLN A 97 13.32 8.82 11.80
CA GLN A 97 14.62 9.08 12.47
C GLN A 97 14.48 9.13 14.00
N GLU A 98 13.43 9.76 14.53
CA GLU A 98 13.20 9.81 15.98
C GLU A 98 12.90 8.40 16.53
N ALA A 99 12.18 7.56 15.77
CA ALA A 99 11.91 6.18 16.15
C ALA A 99 13.18 5.30 16.11
N ASP A 100 13.98 5.39 15.05
CA ASP A 100 15.25 4.67 14.88
C ASP A 100 16.28 5.04 15.96
N ALA A 101 16.23 6.28 16.47
CA ALA A 101 17.08 6.73 17.58
C ALA A 101 16.69 6.20 18.98
N LEU A 102 15.62 5.40 19.09
CA LEU A 102 15.15 4.79 20.34
C LEU A 102 15.51 3.30 20.48
N ASP A 103 16.02 2.66 19.41
CA ASP A 103 16.47 1.25 19.38
C ASP A 103 17.97 1.08 19.74
#